data_AF-K3YN48-F1
#
_entry.id   AF-K3YN48-F1
#
_cell.length_a   1.000
_cell.length_b   1.000
_cell.length_c   1.000
_cell.angle_alpha   90.00
_cell.angle_beta   90.00
_cell.angle_gamma   90.00
#
_symmetry.space_group_name_H-M   'P 1'
#
loop_
_entity.id
_entity.type
_entity.pdbx_description
1 polymer ?
#
loop_
_entity_poly.entity_id
_entity_poly.type
_entity_poly.pdbx_seq_one_letter_code
_entity_poly.pdbx_strand_id
1 'polypeptide(L)'
;LYPDHSKLHGFVRFFNLSTGDFVRIHLPLFRDHCVLDSIDGILLLHRDHDTAIRLLNPFTGDILDFPPLETLLRYVSPTIIAAASINVSLDEVVPIMIVGSPAMKVAFATSREQQWRVSSWSLQQTFSPSPFQGKLYVVRDCGGFTGPEILEIDPPQLEGMEPRVPPPRSIAKCPVSKSDGPTRYHLVERSSEILVIARSFGITKKISAYRLADLMLGRNVLMTCIDGDALFIGERNLCVGSNAFPTIVGDTIVFHHREKRYLAQYHVSSGTLSPASDGSIVGCAIPSPCSIIFHIYTCCYRQQWNKGQIKFQGEMNWWRVKGKWRIG
;
A
#
# COMPACT_ATOMS: atom_id res chain seq x y z
N LEU A 1 10.28 18.01 2.38
CA LEU A 1 10.94 16.82 1.81
C LEU A 1 10.27 16.50 0.47
N TYR A 2 10.76 17.09 -0.63
CA TYR A 2 10.24 16.86 -1.98
C TYR A 2 11.23 15.96 -2.72
N PRO A 3 10.87 14.74 -3.13
CA PRO A 3 11.82 13.82 -3.75
C PRO A 3 12.34 14.27 -5.12
N ASP A 4 11.66 15.18 -5.84
CA ASP A 4 12.12 15.71 -7.14
C ASP A 4 11.83 17.22 -7.29
N HIS A 5 12.25 18.00 -6.30
CA HIS A 5 12.38 19.45 -6.50
C HIS A 5 13.50 19.67 -7.53
N SER A 6 13.32 20.48 -8.56
CA SER A 6 14.32 20.71 -9.64
C SER A 6 15.73 21.04 -9.12
N LYS A 7 15.82 21.77 -8.00
CA LYS A 7 17.03 22.05 -7.22
C LYS A 7 17.74 20.83 -6.60
N LEU A 8 17.13 19.65 -6.60
CA LEU A 8 17.73 18.42 -6.10
C LEU A 8 18.49 17.65 -7.19
N HIS A 9 18.48 18.13 -8.44
CA HIS A 9 19.31 17.61 -9.53
C HIS A 9 19.21 16.09 -9.71
N GLY A 10 18.00 15.53 -9.65
CA GLY A 10 17.76 14.09 -9.81
C GLY A 10 18.06 13.25 -8.57
N PHE A 11 18.36 13.84 -7.41
CA PHE A 11 18.55 13.08 -6.18
C PHE A 11 17.24 12.88 -5.41
N VAL A 12 16.97 11.62 -5.07
CA VAL A 12 15.84 11.17 -4.25
C VAL A 12 16.31 10.72 -2.88
N ARG A 13 15.43 10.83 -1.88
CA ARG A 13 15.65 10.46 -0.49
C ARG A 13 14.81 9.25 -0.14
N PHE A 14 15.44 8.21 0.39
CA PHE A 14 14.77 7.01 0.92
C PHE A 14 14.90 6.99 2.44
N PHE A 15 13.82 6.59 3.11
CA PHE A 15 13.74 6.45 4.56
C PHE A 15 13.45 5.00 4.90
N ASN A 16 14.28 4.40 5.75
CA ASN A 16 13.95 3.14 6.38
C ASN A 16 12.97 3.43 7.51
N LEU A 17 11.72 2.93 7.38
CA LEU A 17 10.68 3.18 8.37
C LEU A 17 10.91 2.43 9.69
N SER A 18 11.72 1.37 9.69
CA SER A 18 12.01 0.58 10.89
C SER A 18 13.19 1.14 11.68
N THR A 19 14.24 1.61 10.98
CA THR A 19 15.49 2.07 11.63
C THR A 19 15.64 3.59 11.68
N GLY A 20 14.94 4.33 10.82
CA GLY A 20 15.12 5.77 10.65
C GLY A 20 16.30 6.13 9.76
N ASP A 21 17.02 5.13 9.22
CA ASP A 21 18.14 5.36 8.32
C ASP A 21 17.69 6.09 7.06
N PHE A 22 18.58 6.97 6.59
CA PHE A 22 18.34 7.83 5.46
C PHE A 22 19.43 7.64 4.41
N VAL A 23 19.01 7.40 3.16
CA VAL A 23 19.92 7.31 2.01
C VAL A 23 19.48 8.30 0.93
N ARG A 24 20.46 9.00 0.36
CA ARG A 24 20.28 9.87 -0.80
C ARG A 24 20.86 9.20 -2.03
N ILE A 25 20.04 9.04 -3.07
CA ILE A 25 20.44 8.34 -4.30
C ILE A 25 20.17 9.26 -5.49
N HIS A 26 21.09 9.27 -6.46
CA HIS A 26 20.88 9.93 -7.73
C HIS A 26 20.05 9.03 -8.67
N LEU A 27 18.79 9.40 -8.91
CA LEU A 27 17.81 8.68 -9.74
C LEU A 27 17.19 9.65 -10.76
N PRO A 28 17.87 9.99 -11.87
CA PRO A 28 17.40 11.00 -12.84
C PRO A 28 16.20 10.53 -13.70
N LEU A 29 15.80 9.27 -13.56
CA LEU A 29 14.71 8.61 -14.30
C LEU A 29 13.30 9.11 -13.99
N PHE A 30 13.09 9.91 -12.93
CA PHE A 30 11.75 10.46 -12.64
C PHE A 30 11.27 11.51 -13.65
N ARG A 31 12.12 11.93 -14.60
CA ARG A 31 11.72 12.82 -15.70
C ARG A 31 10.68 12.18 -16.63
N ASP A 32 10.86 10.91 -16.94
CA ASP A 32 10.06 10.10 -17.86
C ASP A 32 9.43 8.86 -17.22
N HIS A 33 9.62 8.68 -15.90
CA HIS A 33 9.02 7.61 -15.13
C HIS A 33 8.18 8.12 -13.96
N CYS A 34 7.12 7.39 -13.70
CA CYS A 34 6.17 7.64 -12.64
C CYS A 34 6.18 6.47 -11.65
N VAL A 35 6.33 6.73 -10.34
CA VAL A 35 6.20 5.67 -9.32
C VAL A 35 4.74 5.21 -9.25
N LEU A 36 4.56 3.90 -9.31
CA LEU A 36 3.29 3.21 -9.14
C LEU A 36 3.22 2.54 -7.77
N ASP A 37 4.28 1.84 -7.35
CA ASP A 37 4.33 1.15 -6.07
C ASP A 37 5.78 0.97 -5.57
N SER A 38 5.93 0.47 -4.35
CA SER A 38 7.19 0.02 -3.76
C SER A 38 6.99 -1.34 -3.12
N ILE A 39 7.79 -2.33 -3.49
CA ILE A 39 7.68 -3.74 -3.07
C ILE A 39 9.04 -4.12 -2.48
N ASP A 40 9.12 -4.35 -1.18
CA ASP A 40 10.36 -4.72 -0.47
C ASP A 40 11.56 -3.76 -0.76
N GLY A 41 11.26 -2.47 -0.93
CA GLY A 41 12.26 -1.44 -1.26
C GLY A 41 12.59 -1.31 -2.76
N ILE A 42 12.01 -2.15 -3.62
CA ILE A 42 12.09 -2.07 -5.08
C ILE A 42 10.97 -1.18 -5.60
N LEU A 43 11.30 -0.28 -6.53
CA LEU A 43 10.35 0.64 -7.13
C LEU A 43 9.65 0.00 -8.32
N LEU A 44 8.32 0.06 -8.34
CA LEU A 44 7.51 -0.22 -9.51
C LEU A 44 7.21 1.09 -10.23
N LEU A 45 7.66 1.20 -11.47
CA LEU A 45 7.60 2.42 -12.27
C LEU A 45 6.77 2.21 -13.54
N HIS A 46 6.14 3.29 -13.99
CA HIS A 46 5.49 3.39 -15.29
C HIS A 46 6.29 4.36 -16.17
N ARG A 47 6.68 3.91 -17.35
CA ARG A 47 7.47 4.68 -18.32
C ARG A 47 6.56 5.46 -19.27
N ASP A 48 6.79 6.75 -19.45
CA ASP A 48 5.83 7.63 -20.11
C ASP A 48 5.70 7.41 -21.63
N HIS A 49 6.78 7.04 -22.31
CA HIS A 49 6.81 7.03 -23.78
C HIS A 49 6.19 5.78 -24.41
N ASP A 50 6.26 4.64 -23.74
CA ASP A 50 5.74 3.37 -24.24
C ASP A 50 4.89 2.61 -23.21
N THR A 51 4.61 3.23 -22.06
CA THR A 51 3.78 2.68 -20.97
C THR A 51 4.30 1.38 -20.35
N ALA A 52 5.56 1.02 -20.64
CA ALA A 52 6.19 -0.16 -20.05
C ALA A 52 6.25 -0.03 -18.52
N ILE A 53 6.07 -1.17 -17.87
CA ILE A 53 6.27 -1.29 -16.43
C ILE A 53 7.72 -1.65 -16.16
N ARG A 54 8.33 -1.01 -15.17
CA ARG A 54 9.73 -1.21 -14.82
C ARG A 54 9.86 -1.46 -13.33
N LEU A 55 10.52 -2.56 -12.96
CA LEU A 55 11.09 -2.72 -11.63
C LEU A 55 12.48 -2.09 -11.61
N LEU A 56 12.75 -1.32 -10.57
CA LEU A 56 14.05 -0.70 -10.34
C LEU A 56 14.46 -0.95 -8.89
N ASN A 57 15.63 -1.58 -8.71
CA ASN A 57 16.30 -1.52 -7.42
C ASN A 57 17.04 -0.18 -7.32
N PRO A 58 16.61 0.75 -6.44
CA PRO A 58 17.20 2.07 -6.38
C PRO A 58 18.64 2.06 -5.84
N PHE A 59 19.07 1.00 -5.14
CA PHE A 59 20.39 0.92 -4.49
C PHE A 59 21.45 0.24 -5.37
N THR A 60 21.05 -0.74 -6.19
CA THR A 60 21.97 -1.43 -7.12
C THR A 60 21.90 -0.84 -8.53
N GLY A 61 20.77 -0.21 -8.89
CA GLY A 61 20.51 0.25 -10.24
C GLY A 61 19.99 -0.85 -11.18
N ASP A 62 19.74 -2.06 -10.67
CA ASP A 62 19.18 -3.16 -11.47
C ASP A 62 17.78 -2.83 -11.95
N ILE A 63 17.52 -3.16 -13.21
CA ILE A 63 16.29 -2.84 -13.92
C ILE A 63 15.72 -4.12 -14.54
N LEU A 64 14.40 -4.25 -14.45
CA LEU A 64 13.65 -5.29 -15.14
C LEU A 64 12.40 -4.69 -15.76
N ASP A 65 12.28 -4.80 -17.09
CA ASP A 65 11.14 -4.28 -17.83
C ASP A 65 10.07 -5.37 -18.01
N PHE A 66 8.82 -4.91 -18.02
CA PHE A 66 7.60 -5.69 -18.16
C PHE A 66 6.71 -5.08 -19.25
N PRO A 67 5.71 -5.82 -19.74
CA PRO A 67 4.87 -5.36 -20.84
C PRO A 67 4.18 -4.01 -20.58
N PRO A 68 3.84 -3.26 -21.64
CA PRO A 68 3.07 -2.03 -21.56
C PRO A 68 1.72 -2.17 -20.83
N LEU A 69 1.46 -1.28 -19.87
CA LEU A 69 0.19 -1.27 -19.11
C LEU A 69 -0.99 -0.79 -19.96
N GLU A 70 -0.75 -0.15 -21.10
CA GLU A 70 -1.80 0.24 -22.06
C GLU A 70 -2.68 -0.96 -22.47
N THR A 71 -2.09 -2.16 -22.56
CA THR A 71 -2.82 -3.40 -22.86
C THR A 71 -3.81 -3.82 -21.77
N LEU A 72 -3.69 -3.26 -20.56
CA LEU A 72 -4.47 -3.60 -19.37
C LEU A 72 -5.46 -2.54 -18.92
N LEU A 73 -5.59 -1.40 -19.62
CA LEU A 73 -6.42 -0.27 -19.17
C LEU A 73 -7.89 -0.63 -18.86
N ARG A 74 -8.42 -1.69 -19.50
CA ARG A 74 -9.77 -2.22 -19.21
C ARG A 74 -9.88 -2.88 -17.83
N TYR A 75 -8.77 -3.35 -17.28
CA TYR A 75 -8.69 -4.12 -16.04
C TYR A 75 -8.05 -3.35 -14.89
N VAL A 76 -6.91 -2.70 -15.16
CA VAL A 76 -6.09 -1.99 -14.19
C VAL A 76 -5.70 -0.62 -14.75
N SER A 77 -6.09 0.44 -14.05
CA SER A 77 -5.61 1.79 -14.32
C SER A 77 -4.27 2.04 -13.62
N PRO A 78 -3.25 2.60 -14.31
CA PRO A 78 -2.00 3.03 -13.67
C PRO A 78 -2.22 4.03 -12.53
N THR A 79 -3.32 4.79 -12.56
CA THR A 79 -3.63 5.76 -11.50
C THR A 79 -4.25 5.12 -10.25
N ILE A 80 -4.66 3.85 -10.33
CA ILE A 80 -5.41 3.14 -9.28
C ILE A 80 -4.88 1.72 -9.11
N ILE A 81 -3.56 1.56 -9.12
CA ILE A 81 -2.91 0.34 -8.60
C ILE A 81 -3.07 0.38 -7.08
N ALA A 82 -3.63 -0.69 -6.54
CA ALA A 82 -3.88 -0.81 -5.11
C ALA A 82 -2.68 -1.48 -4.42
N ALA A 83 -2.16 -2.56 -4.99
CA ALA A 83 -0.93 -3.22 -4.57
C ALA A 83 -0.26 -3.96 -5.73
N ALA A 84 1.05 -4.16 -5.60
CA ALA A 84 1.82 -5.06 -6.44
C ALA A 84 2.68 -6.00 -5.58
N SER A 85 2.93 -7.20 -6.10
CA SER A 85 3.76 -8.21 -5.46
C SER A 85 4.68 -8.84 -6.50
N ILE A 86 5.92 -9.15 -6.10
CA ILE A 86 6.91 -9.82 -6.95
C ILE A 86 7.37 -11.09 -6.25
N ASN A 87 7.69 -12.11 -7.03
CA ASN A 87 8.34 -13.29 -6.53
C ASN A 87 9.60 -13.53 -7.37
N VAL A 88 10.67 -14.03 -6.76
CA VAL A 88 11.91 -14.36 -7.45
C VAL A 88 12.02 -15.87 -7.45
N SER A 89 11.84 -16.49 -8.63
CA SER A 89 12.01 -17.92 -8.78
C SER A 89 13.49 -18.30 -8.90
N LEU A 90 13.79 -19.59 -8.67
CA LEU A 90 15.14 -20.15 -8.86
C LEU A 90 15.66 -20.01 -10.31
N ASP A 91 14.76 -19.83 -11.28
CA ASP A 91 15.09 -19.74 -12.71
C ASP A 91 15.41 -18.31 -13.18
N GLU A 92 15.62 -17.38 -12.23
CA GLU A 92 15.83 -15.93 -12.47
C GLU A 92 14.69 -15.24 -13.24
N VAL A 93 13.51 -15.88 -13.27
CA VAL A 93 12.30 -15.29 -13.84
C VAL A 93 11.53 -14.63 -12.72
N VAL A 94 11.25 -13.34 -12.88
CA VAL A 94 10.51 -12.56 -11.88
C VAL A 94 9.07 -12.41 -12.35
N PRO A 95 8.11 -13.18 -11.81
CA PRO A 95 6.70 -12.85 -11.94
C PRO A 95 6.35 -11.61 -11.12
N ILE A 96 5.53 -10.75 -11.72
CA ILE A 96 4.85 -9.65 -11.04
C ILE A 96 3.35 -9.88 -11.05
N MET A 97 2.69 -9.58 -9.94
CA MET A 97 1.24 -9.47 -9.82
C MET A 97 0.86 -8.04 -9.46
N ILE A 98 -0.14 -7.49 -10.15
CA ILE A 98 -0.69 -6.16 -9.91
C ILE A 98 -2.20 -6.28 -9.72
N VAL A 99 -2.72 -5.68 -8.65
CA VAL A 99 -4.15 -5.53 -8.42
C VAL A 99 -4.53 -4.05 -8.43
N GLY A 100 -5.62 -3.74 -9.14
CA GLY A 100 -6.12 -2.37 -9.24
C GLY A 100 -7.54 -2.27 -9.78
N SER A 101 -8.06 -1.05 -9.80
CA SER A 101 -9.38 -0.71 -10.34
C SER A 101 -9.28 -0.40 -11.85
N PRO A 102 -10.37 -0.54 -12.65
CA PRO A 102 -11.76 -0.73 -12.23
C PRO A 102 -12.21 -2.19 -12.08
N ALA A 103 -11.54 -3.16 -12.70
CA ALA A 103 -12.05 -4.53 -12.75
C ALA A 103 -11.80 -5.33 -11.47
N MET A 104 -10.93 -4.85 -10.57
CA MET A 104 -10.50 -5.57 -9.37
C MET A 104 -10.01 -6.99 -9.71
N LYS A 105 -9.26 -7.11 -10.81
CA LYS A 105 -8.64 -8.36 -11.25
C LYS A 105 -7.14 -8.34 -10.96
N VAL A 106 -6.53 -9.53 -10.92
CA VAL A 106 -5.08 -9.66 -10.81
C VAL A 106 -4.51 -9.74 -12.22
N ALA A 107 -3.73 -8.72 -12.58
CA ALA A 107 -2.88 -8.73 -13.76
C ALA A 107 -1.52 -9.32 -13.40
N PHE A 108 -0.94 -10.12 -14.28
CA PHE A 108 0.37 -10.71 -14.04
C PHE A 108 1.15 -10.91 -15.33
N ALA A 109 2.47 -10.86 -15.20
CA ALA A 109 3.42 -11.13 -16.27
C ALA A 109 4.74 -11.60 -15.65
N THR A 110 5.56 -12.26 -16.44
CA THR A 110 6.96 -12.51 -16.07
C THR A 110 7.90 -11.55 -16.79
N SER A 111 9.12 -11.43 -16.29
CA SER A 111 10.18 -10.63 -16.90
C SER A 111 10.58 -11.04 -18.32
N ARG A 112 10.14 -12.21 -18.79
CA ARG A 112 10.40 -12.71 -20.16
C ARG A 112 9.23 -12.50 -21.11
N GLU A 113 8.06 -12.15 -20.59
CA GLU A 113 6.85 -12.03 -21.37
C GLU A 113 6.70 -10.64 -21.97
N GLN A 114 6.03 -10.56 -23.12
CA GLN A 114 5.75 -9.31 -23.83
C GLN A 114 4.27 -8.89 -23.71
N GLN A 115 3.46 -9.66 -22.98
CA GLN A 115 2.05 -9.40 -22.79
C GLN A 115 1.61 -9.71 -21.36
N TRP A 116 0.68 -8.92 -20.87
CA TRP A 116 0.02 -9.18 -19.60
C TRP A 116 -1.04 -10.27 -19.74
N ARG A 117 -1.16 -11.09 -18.69
CA ARG A 117 -2.31 -11.96 -18.48
C ARG A 117 -3.14 -11.44 -17.31
N VAL A 118 -4.39 -11.89 -17.25
CA VAL A 118 -5.36 -11.44 -16.25
C VAL A 118 -6.09 -12.65 -15.66
N SER A 119 -6.36 -12.61 -14.36
CA SER A 119 -7.14 -13.65 -13.68
C SER A 119 -8.51 -13.88 -14.32
N SER A 120 -8.93 -15.15 -14.39
CA SER A 120 -10.27 -15.54 -14.82
C SER A 120 -11.35 -15.03 -13.84
N TRP A 121 -11.01 -14.91 -12.57
CA TRP A 121 -11.83 -14.41 -11.46
C TRP A 121 -11.59 -12.93 -11.16
N SER A 122 -12.41 -12.35 -10.28
CA SER A 122 -12.28 -10.95 -9.81
C SER A 122 -12.47 -10.85 -8.29
N LEU A 123 -11.91 -9.79 -7.69
CA LEU A 123 -11.90 -9.50 -6.27
C LEU A 123 -12.96 -8.47 -5.90
N GLN A 124 -14.21 -8.75 -6.26
CA GLN A 124 -15.34 -7.90 -5.86
C GLN A 124 -15.42 -7.79 -4.33
N GLN A 125 -15.78 -6.60 -3.85
CA GLN A 125 -15.96 -6.31 -2.41
C GLN A 125 -14.71 -6.58 -1.55
N THR A 126 -13.52 -6.48 -2.15
CA THR A 126 -12.26 -6.59 -1.41
C THR A 126 -11.63 -5.23 -1.13
N PHE A 127 -10.84 -5.16 -0.07
CA PHE A 127 -10.14 -3.97 0.36
C PHE A 127 -8.84 -4.32 1.08
N SER A 128 -8.03 -3.28 1.33
CA SER A 128 -6.74 -3.38 2.00
C SER A 128 -5.80 -4.43 1.39
N PRO A 129 -5.53 -4.40 0.07
CA PRO A 129 -4.56 -5.31 -0.52
C PRO A 129 -3.17 -5.06 0.05
N SER A 130 -2.52 -6.13 0.47
CA SER A 130 -1.16 -6.10 1.03
C SER A 130 -0.31 -7.16 0.34
N PRO A 131 0.81 -6.79 -0.29
CA PRO A 131 1.83 -7.76 -0.66
C PRO A 131 2.52 -8.27 0.60
N PHE A 132 2.93 -9.54 0.59
CA PHE A 132 3.78 -10.13 1.61
C PHE A 132 4.39 -11.41 1.05
N GLN A 133 5.73 -11.52 1.09
CA GLN A 133 6.48 -12.72 0.67
C GLN A 133 6.08 -13.26 -0.72
N GLY A 134 5.94 -12.37 -1.71
CA GLY A 134 5.58 -12.74 -3.09
C GLY A 134 4.15 -13.20 -3.31
N LYS A 135 3.29 -13.07 -2.31
CA LYS A 135 1.85 -13.29 -2.39
C LYS A 135 1.09 -11.97 -2.26
N LEU A 136 -0.22 -12.03 -2.48
CA LEU A 136 -1.13 -10.92 -2.19
C LEU A 136 -2.18 -11.37 -1.17
N TYR A 137 -2.43 -10.52 -0.19
CA TYR A 137 -3.47 -10.71 0.83
C TYR A 137 -4.50 -9.61 0.70
N VAL A 138 -5.78 -9.96 0.83
CA VAL A 138 -6.90 -9.01 0.78
C VAL A 138 -7.93 -9.36 1.83
N VAL A 139 -8.68 -8.37 2.30
CA VAL A 139 -9.90 -8.63 3.07
C VAL A 139 -11.08 -8.59 2.13
N ARG A 140 -11.96 -9.59 2.19
CA ARG A 140 -13.25 -9.62 1.50
C ARG A 140 -14.37 -9.33 2.49
N ASP A 141 -15.23 -8.37 2.16
CA ASP A 141 -16.53 -8.23 2.81
C ASP A 141 -17.53 -9.13 2.09
N CYS A 142 -17.92 -10.22 2.74
CA CYS A 142 -18.87 -11.16 2.17
C CYS A 142 -20.33 -10.69 2.25
N GLY A 143 -20.61 -9.59 2.99
CA GLY A 143 -21.97 -9.20 3.35
C GLY A 143 -22.70 -10.25 4.21
N GLY A 144 -23.73 -9.84 4.95
CA GLY A 144 -24.58 -10.78 5.71
C GLY A 144 -23.92 -11.46 6.92
N PHE A 145 -24.32 -12.71 7.21
CA PHE A 145 -24.01 -13.45 8.45
C PHE A 145 -22.61 -14.10 8.49
N THR A 146 -21.93 -14.24 7.36
CA THR A 146 -20.65 -14.97 7.24
C THR A 146 -19.44 -14.17 7.72
N GLY A 147 -19.59 -12.85 7.86
CA GLY A 147 -18.54 -11.94 8.31
C GLY A 147 -17.42 -11.76 7.27
N PRO A 148 -16.52 -10.78 7.49
CA PRO A 148 -15.38 -10.56 6.60
C PRO A 148 -14.35 -11.67 6.73
N GLU A 149 -13.67 -11.98 5.64
CA GLU A 149 -12.63 -13.01 5.58
C GLU A 149 -11.34 -12.46 4.95
N ILE A 150 -10.24 -13.13 5.25
CA ILE A 150 -8.91 -12.81 4.71
C ILE A 150 -8.59 -13.86 3.66
N LEU A 151 -8.28 -13.36 2.47
CA LEU A 151 -7.92 -14.19 1.32
C LEU A 151 -6.43 -14.07 1.05
N GLU A 152 -5.85 -15.21 0.69
CA GLU A 152 -4.51 -15.34 0.15
C GLU A 152 -4.59 -15.60 -1.36
N ILE A 153 -3.73 -14.95 -2.12
CA ILE A 153 -3.56 -15.13 -3.56
C ILE A 153 -2.10 -15.51 -3.79
N ASP A 154 -1.91 -16.75 -4.22
CA ASP A 154 -0.58 -17.28 -4.57
C ASP A 154 -0.09 -16.71 -5.92
N PRO A 155 1.23 -16.68 -6.14
CA PRO A 155 1.82 -16.30 -7.43
C PRO A 155 1.33 -17.18 -8.59
N PRO A 156 1.52 -16.75 -9.85
CA PRO A 156 1.19 -17.57 -11.01
C PRO A 156 1.87 -18.94 -10.97
N GLN A 157 1.09 -19.99 -11.21
CA GLN A 157 1.56 -21.38 -11.31
C GLN A 157 1.35 -21.89 -12.74
N LEU A 158 2.17 -22.84 -13.17
CA LEU A 158 2.00 -23.48 -14.47
C LEU A 158 0.87 -24.51 -14.38
N GLU A 159 -0.26 -24.24 -15.04
CA GLU A 159 -1.39 -25.16 -15.12
C GLU A 159 -1.52 -25.65 -16.57
N GLY A 160 -0.97 -26.83 -16.85
CA GLY A 160 -0.79 -27.32 -18.22
C GLY A 160 0.37 -26.62 -18.92
N MET A 161 0.10 -25.94 -20.04
CA MET A 161 1.10 -25.16 -20.79
C MET A 161 1.06 -23.65 -20.51
N GLU A 162 0.07 -23.17 -19.76
CA GLU A 162 -0.13 -21.73 -19.55
C GLU A 162 -0.01 -21.34 -18.06
N PRO A 163 0.72 -20.26 -17.74
CA PRO A 163 0.75 -19.70 -16.39
C PRO A 163 -0.61 -19.12 -16.00
N ARG A 164 -1.10 -19.48 -14.82
CA ARG A 164 -2.36 -18.97 -14.27
C ARG A 164 -2.22 -18.62 -12.80
N VAL A 165 -2.91 -17.56 -12.38
CA VAL A 165 -3.03 -17.22 -10.96
C VAL A 165 -4.19 -18.02 -10.37
N PRO A 166 -3.94 -18.86 -9.35
CA PRO A 166 -4.98 -19.66 -8.72
C PRO A 166 -6.05 -18.76 -8.07
N PRO A 167 -7.30 -19.22 -7.95
CA PRO A 167 -8.35 -18.48 -7.24
C PRO A 167 -7.96 -18.14 -5.79
N PRO A 168 -8.44 -17.02 -5.23
CA PRO A 168 -8.13 -16.63 -3.86
C PRO A 168 -8.64 -17.68 -2.86
N ARG A 169 -7.79 -18.05 -1.91
CA ARG A 169 -8.12 -19.00 -0.85
C ARG A 169 -8.43 -18.25 0.44
N SER A 170 -9.57 -18.55 1.06
CA SER A 170 -9.89 -18.08 2.41
C SER A 170 -8.99 -18.76 3.42
N ILE A 171 -8.23 -17.98 4.19
CA ILE A 171 -7.25 -18.48 5.16
C ILE A 171 -7.63 -18.16 6.61
N ALA A 172 -8.48 -17.15 6.83
CA ALA A 172 -8.91 -16.76 8.15
C ALA A 172 -10.23 -15.96 8.09
N LYS A 173 -11.04 -16.05 9.14
CA LYS A 173 -12.18 -15.16 9.35
C LYS A 173 -11.73 -13.96 10.19
N CYS A 174 -12.24 -12.78 9.86
CA CYS A 174 -12.03 -11.60 10.68
C CYS A 174 -12.89 -11.68 11.96
N PRO A 175 -12.37 -11.28 13.13
CA PRO A 175 -13.16 -11.24 14.35
C PRO A 175 -14.35 -10.31 14.21
N VAL A 176 -15.57 -10.79 14.46
CA VAL A 176 -16.76 -9.94 14.43
C VAL A 176 -16.70 -8.93 15.55
N SER A 177 -16.67 -7.63 15.20
CA SER A 177 -16.73 -6.57 16.20
C SER A 177 -18.11 -6.54 16.85
N LYS A 178 -18.13 -6.52 18.19
CA LYS A 178 -19.36 -6.27 19.00
C LYS A 178 -19.76 -4.79 19.04
N SER A 179 -19.17 -3.94 18.20
CA SER A 179 -19.46 -2.51 18.18
C SER A 179 -20.76 -2.19 17.46
N ASP A 180 -21.47 -1.15 17.90
CA ASP A 180 -22.74 -0.65 17.32
C ASP A 180 -22.63 -0.11 15.87
N GLY A 181 -21.50 -0.28 15.18
CA GLY A 181 -21.28 0.28 13.85
C GLY A 181 -20.43 -0.59 12.93
N PRO A 182 -20.38 -0.25 11.62
CA PRO A 182 -19.60 -0.98 10.64
C PRO A 182 -18.13 -0.96 11.02
N THR A 183 -17.47 -2.10 10.83
CA THR A 183 -16.04 -2.28 11.10
C THR A 183 -15.31 -2.48 9.79
N ARG A 184 -14.24 -1.71 9.57
CA ARG A 184 -13.31 -1.98 8.47
C ARG A 184 -12.06 -2.66 8.99
N TYR A 185 -11.51 -3.53 8.16
CA TYR A 185 -10.28 -4.25 8.46
C TYR A 185 -9.16 -3.75 7.56
N HIS A 186 -7.96 -3.69 8.12
CA HIS A 186 -6.77 -3.27 7.41
C HIS A 186 -5.67 -4.30 7.66
N LEU A 187 -5.00 -4.72 6.60
CA LEU A 187 -3.84 -5.60 6.65
C LEU A 187 -2.58 -4.73 6.66
N VAL A 188 -1.68 -5.00 7.60
CA VAL A 188 -0.42 -4.28 7.73
C VAL A 188 0.70 -5.29 7.85
N GLU A 189 1.66 -5.22 6.93
CA GLU A 189 2.90 -5.96 7.06
C GLU A 189 3.74 -5.38 8.20
N ARG A 190 4.24 -6.27 9.05
CA ARG A 190 5.15 -5.95 10.14
C ARG A 190 6.25 -7.01 10.19
N SER A 191 7.45 -6.63 9.78
CA SER A 191 8.64 -7.50 9.79
C SER A 191 8.41 -8.82 9.05
N SER A 192 8.01 -9.89 9.76
CA SER A 192 7.78 -11.22 9.21
C SER A 192 6.35 -11.73 9.45
N GLU A 193 5.42 -10.85 9.77
CA GLU A 193 4.02 -11.19 10.00
C GLU A 193 3.07 -10.15 9.41
N ILE A 194 1.80 -10.55 9.24
CA ILE A 194 0.71 -9.65 8.85
C ILE A 194 -0.16 -9.42 10.08
N LEU A 195 -0.41 -8.15 10.37
CA LEU A 195 -1.36 -7.71 11.37
C LEU A 195 -2.71 -7.37 10.72
N VAL A 196 -3.79 -7.64 11.46
CA VAL A 196 -5.17 -7.36 11.06
C VAL A 196 -5.75 -6.34 12.02
N ILE A 197 -6.03 -5.15 11.52
CA ILE A 197 -6.52 -4.01 12.30
C ILE A 197 -8.00 -3.82 12.03
N ALA A 198 -8.83 -4.07 13.04
CA ALA A 198 -10.26 -3.86 13.00
C ALA A 198 -10.59 -2.47 13.58
N ARG A 199 -11.17 -1.59 12.78
CA ARG A 199 -11.56 -0.23 13.18
C ARG A 199 -13.07 -0.05 13.07
N SER A 200 -13.72 0.25 14.20
CA SER A 200 -15.14 0.60 14.22
C SER A 200 -15.35 2.08 13.85
N PHE A 201 -16.42 2.35 13.11
CA PHE A 201 -16.86 3.70 12.74
C PHE A 201 -18.10 4.16 13.51
N GLY A 202 -18.52 3.40 14.52
CA GLY A 202 -19.63 3.76 15.41
C GLY A 202 -19.27 4.85 16.43
N ILE A 203 -20.20 5.10 17.37
CA ILE A 203 -20.05 6.11 18.44
C ILE A 203 -18.79 5.83 19.28
N THR A 204 -18.57 4.56 19.61
CA THR A 204 -17.33 4.10 20.23
C THR A 204 -16.31 3.79 19.13
N LYS A 205 -15.27 4.63 19.04
CA LYS A 205 -14.13 4.43 18.14
C LYS A 205 -13.18 3.44 18.79
N LYS A 206 -13.47 2.16 18.61
CA LYS A 206 -12.63 1.06 19.09
C LYS A 206 -11.77 0.57 17.94
N ILE A 207 -10.49 0.38 18.24
CA ILE A 207 -9.54 -0.23 17.32
C ILE A 207 -8.95 -1.44 18.00
N SER A 208 -8.94 -2.55 17.29
CA SER A 208 -8.41 -3.82 17.75
C SER A 208 -7.35 -4.30 16.76
N ALA A 209 -6.26 -4.83 17.27
CA ALA A 209 -5.19 -5.42 16.47
C ALA A 209 -5.07 -6.91 16.76
N TYR A 210 -4.89 -7.71 15.70
CA TYR A 210 -4.77 -9.18 15.76
C TYR A 210 -3.60 -9.62 14.87
N ARG A 211 -2.99 -10.74 15.21
CA ARG A 211 -2.01 -11.41 14.35
C ARG A 211 -2.74 -12.30 13.36
N LEU A 212 -2.40 -12.25 12.08
CA LEU A 212 -3.02 -13.12 11.08
C LEU A 212 -2.80 -14.60 11.41
N ALA A 213 -1.61 -14.96 11.91
CA ALA A 213 -1.28 -16.32 12.31
C ALA A 213 -2.24 -16.88 13.39
N ASP A 214 -2.62 -16.06 14.37
CA ASP A 214 -3.58 -16.47 15.40
C ASP A 214 -4.98 -16.67 14.81
N LEU A 215 -5.40 -15.79 13.90
CA LEU A 215 -6.70 -15.90 13.22
C LEU A 215 -6.79 -17.13 12.31
N MET A 216 -5.70 -17.50 11.63
CA MET A 216 -5.61 -18.73 10.84
C MET A 216 -5.78 -19.99 11.70
N LEU A 217 -5.36 -19.93 12.97
CA LEU A 217 -5.58 -20.98 13.97
C LEU A 217 -6.97 -20.91 14.65
N GLY A 218 -7.83 -19.99 14.20
CA GLY A 218 -9.15 -19.76 14.78
C GLY A 218 -9.14 -19.05 16.14
N ARG A 219 -8.02 -18.39 16.50
CA ARG A 219 -7.84 -17.71 17.79
C ARG A 219 -7.97 -16.20 17.62
N ASN A 220 -8.92 -15.61 18.33
CA ASN A 220 -9.16 -14.16 18.31
C ASN A 220 -8.38 -13.46 19.45
N VAL A 221 -7.05 -13.54 19.42
CA VAL A 221 -6.18 -12.96 20.46
C VAL A 221 -5.95 -11.47 20.17
N LEU A 222 -6.44 -10.60 21.06
CA LEU A 222 -6.24 -9.16 20.95
C LEU A 222 -4.80 -8.81 21.35
N MET A 223 -4.12 -8.03 20.51
CA MET A 223 -2.81 -7.48 20.84
C MET A 223 -2.95 -6.34 21.86
N THR A 224 -2.08 -6.34 22.86
CA THR A 224 -1.99 -5.28 23.88
C THR A 224 -0.91 -4.24 23.57
N CYS A 225 0.03 -4.57 22.69
CA CYS A 225 1.10 -3.70 22.20
C CYS A 225 1.48 -4.12 20.76
N ILE A 226 2.31 -3.32 20.11
CA ILE A 226 2.86 -3.52 18.76
C ILE A 226 4.40 -3.46 18.86
N ASP A 227 4.96 -3.98 19.96
CA ASP A 227 6.37 -3.89 20.38
C ASP A 227 7.04 -2.54 20.14
N GLY A 228 6.32 -1.45 20.42
CA GLY A 228 6.82 -0.09 20.24
C GLY A 228 6.71 0.44 18.82
N ASP A 229 6.20 -0.31 17.84
CA ASP A 229 5.95 0.22 16.49
C ASP A 229 4.66 1.06 16.45
N ALA A 230 4.58 1.91 15.43
CA ALA A 230 3.39 2.66 15.07
C ALA A 230 2.86 2.22 13.70
N LEU A 231 1.55 1.93 13.63
CA LEU A 231 0.90 1.54 12.38
C LEU A 231 0.18 2.74 11.76
N PHE A 232 0.43 3.00 10.48
CA PHE A 232 -0.26 4.06 9.73
C PHE A 232 -1.31 3.44 8.82
N ILE A 233 -2.57 3.84 8.98
CA ILE A 233 -3.72 3.30 8.25
C ILE A 233 -4.29 4.37 7.31
N GLY A 234 -4.14 4.18 6.00
CA GLY A 234 -4.49 5.15 4.96
C GLY A 234 -4.84 4.49 3.62
N GLU A 235 -4.40 5.09 2.51
CA GLU A 235 -4.49 4.45 1.17
C GLU A 235 -3.57 3.24 1.06
N ARG A 236 -2.39 3.32 1.69
CA ARG A 236 -1.48 2.21 1.93
C ARG A 236 -1.20 2.15 3.42
N ASN A 237 -1.18 0.94 3.97
CA ASN A 237 -0.87 0.74 5.37
C ASN A 237 0.62 0.50 5.55
N LEU A 238 1.20 1.05 6.61
CA LEU A 238 2.64 0.96 6.90
C LEU A 238 2.87 0.66 8.38
N CYS A 239 3.98 0.00 8.67
CA CYS A 239 4.53 -0.14 10.01
C CYS A 239 5.78 0.72 10.11
N VAL A 240 5.94 1.45 11.22
CA VAL A 240 7.05 2.38 11.45
C VAL A 240 7.58 2.17 12.85
N GLY A 241 8.89 1.99 12.99
CA GLY A 241 9.52 1.91 14.31
C GLY A 241 9.41 3.25 15.04
N SER A 242 8.91 3.29 16.27
CA SER A 242 8.89 4.55 17.02
C SER A 242 10.29 5.09 17.29
N ASN A 243 11.26 4.20 17.51
CA ASN A 243 12.67 4.55 17.69
C ASN A 243 13.30 5.17 16.44
N ALA A 244 12.71 4.98 15.25
CA ALA A 244 13.20 5.56 14.01
C ALA A 244 12.99 7.08 13.96
N PHE A 245 11.95 7.60 14.62
CA PHE A 245 11.56 9.01 14.52
C PHE A 245 11.07 9.55 15.87
N PRO A 246 11.70 10.59 16.44
CA PRO A 246 11.37 11.10 17.78
C PRO A 246 9.92 11.52 18.01
N THR A 247 9.19 11.90 16.94
CA THR A 247 7.80 12.35 17.03
C THR A 247 6.80 11.21 16.98
N ILE A 248 7.23 9.99 16.65
CA ILE A 248 6.32 8.84 16.51
C ILE A 248 6.18 8.17 17.87
N VAL A 249 4.93 8.05 18.32
CA VAL A 249 4.59 7.37 19.58
C VAL A 249 4.43 5.87 19.30
N GLY A 250 5.18 5.04 20.01
CA GLY A 250 5.09 3.58 19.88
C GLY A 250 3.77 3.01 20.39
N ASP A 251 3.44 1.79 19.96
CA ASP A 251 2.19 1.10 20.27
C ASP A 251 0.92 1.88 19.86
N THR A 252 1.03 2.70 18.80
CA THR A 252 -0.07 3.50 18.29
C THR A 252 -0.51 3.10 16.89
N ILE A 253 -1.78 3.38 16.59
CA ILE A 253 -2.37 3.26 15.27
C ILE A 253 -2.78 4.66 14.83
N VAL A 254 -2.08 5.19 13.83
CA VAL A 254 -2.27 6.52 13.24
C VAL A 254 -3.23 6.43 12.05
N PHE A 255 -4.25 7.27 12.02
CA PHE A 255 -5.24 7.30 10.94
C PHE A 255 -5.92 8.67 10.79
N HIS A 256 -6.51 8.94 9.61
CA HIS A 256 -7.31 10.15 9.43
C HIS A 256 -8.65 10.07 10.16
N HIS A 257 -8.87 11.02 11.07
CA HIS A 257 -10.11 11.21 11.80
C HIS A 257 -11.06 12.15 11.03
N ARG A 258 -11.95 11.59 10.21
CA ARG A 258 -12.80 12.33 9.26
C ARG A 258 -13.61 13.50 9.84
N GLU A 259 -14.27 13.32 10.99
CA GLU A 259 -15.15 14.36 11.57
C GLU A 259 -14.36 15.58 12.05
N LYS A 260 -13.24 15.33 12.74
CA LYS A 260 -12.38 16.36 13.32
C LYS A 260 -11.27 16.82 12.36
N ARG A 261 -11.13 16.15 11.22
CA ARG A 261 -10.20 16.49 10.13
C ARG A 261 -8.75 16.61 10.60
N TYR A 262 -8.24 15.66 11.37
CA TYR A 262 -6.82 15.59 11.77
C TYR A 262 -6.31 14.14 11.76
N LEU A 263 -4.99 13.93 11.86
CA LEU A 263 -4.41 12.59 12.07
C LEU A 263 -4.50 12.22 13.54
N ALA A 264 -5.33 11.24 13.87
CA ALA A 264 -5.42 10.74 15.24
C ALA A 264 -4.46 9.56 15.42
N GLN A 265 -3.93 9.42 16.63
CA GLN A 265 -3.20 8.24 17.09
C GLN A 265 -4.00 7.56 18.20
N TYR A 266 -4.21 6.26 18.03
CA TYR A 266 -4.89 5.40 19.00
C TYR A 266 -3.86 4.51 19.69
N HIS A 267 -3.74 4.60 21.01
CA HIS A 267 -2.81 3.79 21.78
C HIS A 267 -3.42 2.41 22.08
N VAL A 268 -2.76 1.33 21.66
CA VAL A 268 -3.34 -0.03 21.70
C VAL A 268 -3.61 -0.51 23.13
N SER A 269 -2.66 -0.33 24.04
CA SER A 269 -2.82 -0.80 25.43
C SER A 269 -3.86 -0.03 26.25
N SER A 270 -3.81 1.31 26.20
CA SER A 270 -4.68 2.18 27.00
C SER A 270 -6.05 2.44 26.35
N GLY A 271 -6.18 2.17 25.05
CA GLY A 271 -7.37 2.48 24.27
C GLY A 271 -7.65 3.98 24.11
N THR A 272 -6.65 4.82 24.39
CA THR A 272 -6.79 6.28 24.34
C THR A 272 -6.63 6.79 22.91
N LEU A 273 -7.36 7.86 22.60
CA LEU A 273 -7.31 8.53 21.30
C LEU A 273 -6.84 9.96 21.49
N SER A 274 -5.79 10.36 20.76
CA SER A 274 -5.23 11.71 20.80
C SER A 274 -4.84 12.19 19.40
N PRO A 275 -4.61 13.49 19.18
CA PRO A 275 -3.98 13.99 17.96
C PRO A 275 -2.56 13.44 17.80
N ALA A 276 -2.23 12.96 16.61
CA ALA A 276 -0.88 12.48 16.26
C ALA A 276 0.08 13.62 15.90
N SER A 277 -0.46 14.73 15.41
CA SER A 277 0.30 15.93 15.07
C SER A 277 -0.57 17.18 15.17
N ASP A 278 0.07 18.33 15.21
CA ASP A 278 -0.56 19.63 15.05
C ASP A 278 -0.98 19.83 13.58
N GLY A 279 -2.26 20.17 13.34
CA GLY A 279 -2.76 20.50 12.01
C GLY A 279 -4.08 19.82 11.64
N SER A 280 -4.64 20.26 10.50
CA SER A 280 -5.91 19.74 9.96
C SER A 280 -5.74 19.28 8.52
N ILE A 281 -6.44 18.20 8.15
CA ILE A 281 -6.58 17.67 6.79
C ILE A 281 -7.91 18.17 6.22
N VAL A 282 -7.89 19.28 5.49
CA VAL A 282 -9.09 19.82 4.83
C VAL A 282 -9.09 19.40 3.37
N GLY A 283 -10.16 18.74 2.88
CA GLY A 283 -10.31 18.43 1.45
C GLY A 283 -9.22 17.52 0.87
N CYS A 284 -8.65 16.61 1.67
CA CYS A 284 -7.47 15.80 1.32
C CYS A 284 -6.19 16.63 1.04
N ALA A 285 -6.23 17.94 1.27
CA ALA A 285 -5.08 18.81 1.34
C ALA A 285 -4.39 18.58 2.68
N ILE A 286 -3.39 17.71 2.69
CA ILE A 286 -2.49 17.65 3.83
C ILE A 286 -1.58 18.88 3.69
N PRO A 287 -1.49 19.76 4.71
CA PRO A 287 -0.52 20.86 4.67
C PRO A 287 0.84 20.24 4.32
N SER A 288 1.55 20.83 3.34
CA SER A 288 2.87 20.36 2.88
C SER A 288 3.64 19.79 4.06
N PRO A 289 4.16 18.55 4.01
CA PRO A 289 4.51 17.81 5.21
C PRO A 289 5.39 18.63 6.15
N CYS A 290 4.75 19.25 7.15
CA CYS A 290 5.40 20.06 8.17
C CYS A 290 6.08 19.14 9.20
N SER A 291 5.62 17.89 9.29
CA SER A 291 6.13 16.84 10.16
C SER A 291 6.32 15.53 9.41
N ILE A 292 7.17 14.66 9.96
CA ILE A 292 7.42 13.32 9.44
C ILE A 292 6.15 12.45 9.46
N ILE A 293 5.24 12.65 10.42
CA ILE A 293 3.96 11.92 10.52
C ILE A 293 3.09 12.20 9.28
N PHE A 294 2.94 13.47 8.89
CA PHE A 294 2.23 13.81 7.66
C PHE A 294 2.97 13.32 6.42
N HIS A 295 4.31 13.32 6.41
CA HIS A 295 5.08 12.80 5.29
C HIS A 295 4.86 11.30 5.09
N ILE A 296 4.95 10.50 6.15
CA ILE A 296 4.68 9.05 6.13
C ILE A 296 3.23 8.78 5.74
N TYR A 297 2.29 9.54 6.31
CA TYR A 297 0.88 9.34 5.98
C TYR A 297 0.59 9.69 4.51
N THR A 298 1.18 10.77 3.97
CA THR A 298 0.99 11.22 2.56
C THR A 298 1.81 10.47 1.54
N CYS A 299 2.95 9.86 1.91
CA CYS A 299 3.75 9.09 0.96
C CYS A 299 2.99 7.89 0.38
N CYS A 300 1.99 7.43 1.13
CA CYS A 300 1.04 6.40 0.73
C CYS A 300 -0.01 6.84 -0.31
N TYR A 301 -0.22 8.14 -0.53
CA TYR A 301 -1.30 8.64 -1.38
C TYR A 301 -0.81 8.84 -2.80
N ARG A 302 -0.87 7.80 -3.65
CA ARG A 302 -0.31 7.82 -5.01
C ARG A 302 -0.84 8.97 -5.87
N GLN A 303 -2.08 9.41 -5.65
CA GLN A 303 -2.69 10.57 -6.32
C GLN A 303 -1.99 11.90 -5.98
N GLN A 304 -1.35 11.97 -4.80
CA GLN A 304 -0.59 13.12 -4.34
C GLN A 304 0.85 13.09 -4.85
N TRP A 305 1.26 12.09 -5.62
CA TRP A 305 2.64 11.95 -6.12
C TRP A 305 2.69 11.94 -7.64
N ASN A 306 3.59 12.70 -8.25
CA ASN A 306 3.84 12.66 -9.68
C ASN A 306 5.28 13.01 -10.01
N LYS A 307 6.00 12.10 -10.69
CA LYS A 307 7.40 12.32 -11.12
C LYS A 307 8.27 12.87 -9.97
N GLY A 308 8.23 12.18 -8.83
CA GLY A 308 8.93 12.57 -7.60
C GLY A 308 8.46 13.87 -6.92
N GLN A 309 7.41 14.52 -7.42
CA GLN A 309 6.77 15.67 -6.77
C GLN A 309 5.61 15.21 -5.88
N ILE A 310 5.37 15.93 -4.78
CA ILE A 310 4.21 15.74 -3.91
C ILE A 310 3.30 16.96 -4.05
N LYS A 311 2.00 16.72 -4.22
CA LYS A 311 0.99 17.76 -4.38
C LYS A 311 0.95 18.67 -3.15
N PHE A 312 0.81 19.97 -3.40
CA PHE A 312 0.87 21.03 -2.38
C PHE A 312 -0.53 21.58 -2.10
N GLN A 313 -0.85 21.77 -0.81
CA GLN A 313 -1.98 22.54 -0.26
C GLN A 313 -3.25 22.65 -1.14
N GLY A 314 -3.99 21.57 -1.29
CA GLY A 314 -5.44 21.66 -1.58
C GLY A 314 -5.84 22.30 -2.89
N GLU A 315 -4.88 22.56 -3.79
CA GLU A 315 -5.21 22.84 -5.16
C GLU A 315 -5.92 21.61 -5.73
N MET A 316 -7.22 21.67 -5.97
CA MET A 316 -7.95 20.60 -6.68
C MET A 316 -7.51 20.47 -8.14
N ASN A 317 -6.46 21.19 -8.56
CA ASN A 317 -5.83 21.04 -9.86
C ASN A 317 -5.30 19.60 -9.98
N TRP A 318 -5.83 18.87 -10.96
CA TRP A 318 -5.23 17.64 -11.47
C TRP A 318 -3.78 17.92 -11.87
N TRP A 319 -2.90 16.92 -11.75
CA TRP A 319 -1.53 17.06 -12.25
C TRP A 319 -1.60 17.49 -13.72
N ARG A 320 -1.20 18.73 -14.03
CA ARG A 320 -1.14 19.21 -15.41
C ARG A 320 0.05 18.52 -16.08
N VAL A 321 -0.15 17.31 -16.58
CA VAL A 321 0.90 16.56 -17.26
C VAL A 321 1.10 17.16 -18.64
N LYS A 322 2.31 17.65 -18.95
CA LYS A 322 2.77 17.69 -20.34
C LYS A 322 3.00 16.24 -20.77
N GLY A 323 1.94 15.56 -21.26
CA GLY A 323 2.01 14.17 -21.71
C GLY A 323 0.77 13.34 -21.36
N LYS A 324 0.38 12.45 -22.27
CA LYS A 324 -0.98 11.89 -22.45
C LYS A 324 -1.62 11.12 -21.28
N TRP A 325 -0.94 10.79 -20.18
CA TRP A 325 -1.56 9.90 -19.17
C TRP A 325 -1.10 10.19 -17.73
N ARG A 326 -1.86 11.05 -17.04
CA ARG A 326 -2.50 10.82 -15.73
C ARG A 326 -3.74 11.71 -15.74
N ILE A 327 -4.87 11.22 -15.27
CA ILE A 327 -6.20 11.87 -15.36
C ILE A 327 -6.08 13.37 -15.10
N GLY A 328 -6.40 14.15 -16.15
CA GLY A 328 -7.17 15.38 -16.06
C GLY A 328 -8.57 15.08 -16.57
#